data_AF-A0A556MM77-F1
#
_entry.id   AF-A0A556MM77-F1
#
_cell.length_a   1.000
_cell.length_b   1.000
_cell.length_c   1.000
_cell.angle_alpha   90.00
_cell.angle_beta   90.00
_cell.angle_gamma   90.00
#
_symmetry.space_group_name_H-M   'P 1'
#
loop_
_entity.id
_entity.type
_entity.pdbx_description
1 polymer ?
#
loop_
_entity_poly.entity_id
_entity_poly.type
_entity_poly.pdbx_seq_one_letter_code
_entity_poly.pdbx_strand_id
1 'polypeptide(L)'
;MAKDRQLQSSLDIPKTSADKLAIFIANMFGSMIFLLICILLFTLWICWNTGLIPGLQPLDPFPFPALEMAVSIFAVILSVSVLINQNRQGRIEKIRQQVEFEVNVRAESEITKILRMLHEIHQKLGLNSAEDKELEKMKEQTDLHKIRERVDEKQNDPGRSEPRRT
;
A
#
# COMPACT_ATOMS: atom_id res chain seq x y z
N MET A 1 -1.84 -8.80 -25.08
CA MET A 1 -1.03 -10.03 -24.91
C MET A 1 0.45 -9.87 -25.27
N ALA A 2 0.84 -9.42 -26.47
CA ALA A 2 2.27 -9.23 -26.81
C ALA A 2 2.92 -8.02 -26.11
N LYS A 3 2.15 -6.95 -25.89
CA LYS A 3 2.62 -5.70 -25.25
C LYS A 3 2.78 -5.82 -23.73
N ASP A 4 1.94 -6.63 -23.09
CA ASP A 4 2.00 -6.93 -21.66
C ASP A 4 3.25 -7.75 -21.30
N ARG A 5 3.67 -8.63 -22.21
CA ARG A 5 4.89 -9.45 -22.07
C ARG A 5 6.18 -8.62 -22.22
N GLN A 6 6.15 -7.57 -23.04
CA GLN A 6 7.27 -6.63 -23.17
C GLN A 6 7.43 -5.75 -21.93
N LEU A 7 6.32 -5.30 -21.31
CA LEU A 7 6.35 -4.57 -20.04
C LEU A 7 6.89 -5.43 -18.87
N GLN A 8 6.53 -6.71 -18.83
CA GLN A 8 7.08 -7.65 -17.84
C GLN A 8 8.58 -7.94 -18.07
N SER A 9 9.05 -7.98 -19.32
CA SER A 9 10.48 -8.20 -19.61
C SER A 9 11.38 -6.99 -19.30
N SER A 10 10.82 -5.77 -19.26
CA SER A 10 11.55 -4.56 -18.86
C SER A 10 11.63 -4.36 -17.35
N LEU A 11 10.92 -5.16 -16.55
CA LEU A 11 10.93 -5.10 -15.09
C LEU A 11 11.80 -6.17 -14.42
N ASP A 12 12.14 -7.26 -15.11
CA ASP A 12 12.76 -8.45 -14.47
C ASP A 12 13.97 -9.03 -15.24
N ILE A 13 14.98 -8.22 -15.59
CA ILE A 13 16.30 -8.79 -15.91
C ILE A 13 17.42 -8.07 -15.14
N PRO A 14 17.68 -8.45 -13.88
CA PRO A 14 18.88 -8.02 -13.17
C PRO A 14 20.12 -8.65 -13.83
N LYS A 15 20.83 -7.88 -14.66
CA LYS A 15 22.11 -8.30 -15.26
C LYS A 15 23.30 -8.09 -14.33
N THR A 16 23.12 -7.37 -13.23
CA THR A 16 24.21 -6.93 -12.35
C THR A 16 24.07 -7.50 -10.95
N SER A 17 25.18 -7.90 -10.32
CA SER A 17 25.22 -8.37 -8.92
C SER A 17 24.64 -7.35 -7.93
N ALA A 18 24.69 -6.06 -8.27
CA ALA A 18 24.07 -4.96 -7.55
C ALA A 18 22.53 -5.03 -7.53
N ASP A 19 21.89 -5.44 -8.63
CA ASP A 19 20.43 -5.59 -8.67
C ASP A 19 19.97 -6.78 -7.81
N LYS A 20 20.76 -7.86 -7.79
CA LYS A 20 20.51 -9.00 -6.88
C LYS A 20 20.65 -8.60 -5.41
N LEU A 21 21.66 -7.79 -5.09
CA LEU A 21 21.81 -7.19 -3.77
C LEU A 21 20.63 -6.26 -3.44
N ALA A 22 20.17 -5.45 -4.38
CA ALA A 22 19.02 -4.56 -4.20
C ALA A 22 17.72 -5.34 -3.94
N ILE A 23 17.49 -6.45 -4.67
CA ILE A 23 16.34 -7.34 -4.45
C ILE A 23 16.46 -8.07 -3.10
N PHE A 24 17.66 -8.51 -2.73
CA PHE A 24 17.90 -9.16 -1.43
C PHE A 24 17.69 -8.20 -0.26
N ILE A 25 18.23 -6.98 -0.37
CA ILE A 25 18.02 -5.86 0.56
C ILE A 25 16.52 -5.56 0.65
N ALA A 26 15.82 -5.37 -0.48
CA ALA A 26 14.39 -5.08 -0.49
C ALA A 26 13.55 -6.18 0.19
N ASN A 27 13.88 -7.46 -0.02
CA ASN A 27 13.21 -8.58 0.63
C ASN A 27 13.59 -8.74 2.11
N MET A 28 14.82 -8.42 2.48
CA MET A 28 15.29 -8.44 3.87
C MET A 28 14.60 -7.37 4.71
N PHE A 29 14.60 -6.11 4.25
CA PHE A 29 14.04 -4.99 5.03
C PHE A 29 12.51 -5.04 5.16
N GLY A 30 11.82 -5.81 4.32
CA GLY A 30 10.36 -6.02 4.40
C GLY A 30 9.92 -7.22 5.24
N SER A 31 10.86 -8.03 5.75
CA SER A 31 10.54 -9.31 6.39
C SER A 31 10.73 -9.28 7.91
N MET A 32 9.80 -9.92 8.63
CA MET A 32 9.87 -10.08 10.09
C MET A 32 11.14 -10.83 10.55
N ILE A 33 11.79 -11.55 9.63
CA ILE A 33 13.05 -12.28 9.85
C ILE A 33 14.22 -11.32 10.12
N PHE A 34 14.27 -10.15 9.50
CA PHE A 34 15.36 -9.18 9.71
C PHE A 34 15.40 -8.67 11.16
N LEU A 35 14.23 -8.36 11.72
CA LEU A 35 14.11 -7.93 13.11
C LEU A 35 14.61 -9.02 14.07
N LEU A 36 14.28 -10.29 13.83
CA LEU A 36 14.76 -11.41 14.64
C LEU A 36 16.29 -11.56 14.57
N ILE A 37 16.89 -11.40 13.39
CA ILE A 37 18.35 -11.43 13.23
C ILE A 37 19.01 -10.30 14.03
N CYS A 38 18.48 -9.08 13.98
CA CYS A 38 19.01 -7.95 14.77
C CYS A 38 18.96 -8.23 16.27
N ILE A 39 17.84 -8.76 16.78
CA ILE A 39 17.70 -9.12 18.21
C ILE A 39 18.71 -10.19 18.60
N LEU A 40 18.91 -11.22 17.77
CA LEU A 40 19.90 -12.26 18.03
C LEU A 40 21.32 -11.71 18.04
N LEU A 41 21.65 -10.82 17.10
CA LEU A 41 22.96 -10.16 17.02
C LEU A 41 23.25 -9.32 18.27
N PHE A 42 22.30 -8.51 18.71
CA PHE A 42 22.44 -7.73 19.95
C PHE A 42 22.58 -8.62 21.17
N THR A 43 21.76 -9.66 21.27
CA THR A 43 21.84 -10.62 22.38
C THR A 43 23.20 -11.31 22.42
N LEU A 44 23.72 -11.74 21.27
CA LEU A 44 25.03 -12.37 21.16
C LEU A 44 26.17 -11.40 21.53
N TRP A 45 26.08 -10.14 21.10
CA TRP A 45 27.07 -9.10 21.43
C TRP A 45 27.09 -8.80 22.94
N ILE A 46 25.92 -8.69 23.56
CA ILE A 46 25.79 -8.47 25.00
C ILE A 46 26.35 -9.68 25.75
N CYS A 47 25.98 -10.92 25.37
CA CYS A 47 26.52 -12.14 25.99
C CYS A 47 28.05 -12.22 25.90
N TRP A 48 28.63 -11.84 24.75
CA TRP A 48 30.08 -11.78 24.55
C TRP A 48 30.74 -10.75 25.48
N ASN A 49 30.20 -9.54 25.57
CA ASN A 49 30.79 -8.46 26.37
C ASN A 49 30.48 -8.54 27.88
N THR A 50 29.47 -9.31 28.29
CA THR A 50 29.16 -9.56 29.72
C THR A 50 30.12 -10.57 30.36
N GLY A 51 31.11 -11.08 29.62
CA GLY A 51 32.15 -11.95 30.17
C GLY A 51 31.69 -13.39 30.42
N LEU A 52 30.61 -13.85 29.76
CA LEU A 52 30.21 -15.27 29.79
C LEU A 52 31.27 -16.18 29.13
N ILE A 53 32.21 -15.63 28.36
CA ILE A 53 33.26 -16.37 27.68
C ILE A 53 34.59 -16.13 28.42
N PRO A 54 35.11 -17.12 29.17
CA PRO A 54 36.36 -16.96 29.90
C PRO A 54 37.54 -16.79 28.93
N GLY A 55 38.26 -15.68 29.04
CA GLY A 55 39.51 -15.41 28.29
C GLY A 55 39.46 -14.26 27.29
N LEU A 56 38.30 -13.65 27.03
CA LEU A 56 38.20 -12.45 26.20
C LEU A 56 38.10 -11.19 27.04
N GLN A 57 38.93 -10.19 26.71
CA GLN A 57 38.80 -8.86 27.28
C GLN A 57 37.46 -8.24 26.80
N PRO A 58 36.71 -7.57 27.68
CA PRO A 58 35.52 -6.83 27.27
C PRO A 58 35.92 -5.78 26.23
N LEU A 59 35.45 -5.95 24.99
CA LEU A 59 35.70 -5.00 23.91
C LEU A 59 34.86 -3.72 24.09
N ASP A 60 33.69 -3.86 24.71
CA ASP A 60 32.73 -2.78 24.93
C ASP A 60 32.20 -2.85 26.38
N PRO A 61 32.86 -2.19 27.35
CA PRO A 61 32.42 -2.16 28.74
C PRO A 61 31.04 -1.51 28.87
N PHE A 62 30.23 -1.99 29.83
CA PHE A 62 28.96 -1.34 30.16
C PHE A 62 29.22 0.15 30.45
N PRO A 63 28.57 1.09 29.73
CA PRO A 63 27.25 1.00 29.08
C PRO A 63 27.20 0.71 27.56
N PHE A 64 28.19 0.02 26.99
CA PHE A 64 28.28 -0.34 25.56
C PHE A 64 28.32 0.83 24.54
N PRO A 65 29.26 1.81 24.67
CA PRO A 65 29.32 2.95 23.74
C PRO A 65 29.49 2.58 22.26
N ALA A 66 30.22 1.50 21.96
CA ALA A 66 30.47 1.11 20.56
C ALA A 66 29.20 0.55 19.91
N LEU A 67 28.44 -0.27 20.65
CA LEU A 67 27.16 -0.78 20.19
C LEU A 67 26.15 0.35 19.99
N GLU A 68 26.05 1.28 20.93
CA GLU A 68 25.11 2.40 20.86
C GLU A 68 25.38 3.28 19.62
N MET A 69 26.66 3.60 19.36
CA MET A 69 27.05 4.37 18.17
C MET A 69 26.64 3.63 16.88
N ALA A 70 26.95 2.34 16.78
CA ALA A 70 26.60 1.55 15.60
C ALA A 70 25.07 1.52 15.38
N VAL A 71 24.30 1.23 16.43
CA VAL A 71 22.83 1.19 16.38
C VAL A 71 22.24 2.53 15.94
N SER A 72 22.78 3.65 16.42
CA SER A 72 22.28 4.98 16.04
C SER A 72 22.37 5.24 14.54
N ILE A 73 23.51 4.89 13.92
CA ILE A 73 23.74 5.06 12.48
C ILE A 73 22.85 4.10 11.69
N PHE A 74 22.78 2.84 12.12
CA PHE A 74 21.87 1.85 11.50
C PHE A 74 20.41 2.30 11.58
N ALA A 75 19.97 2.88 12.70
CA ALA A 75 18.60 3.37 12.87
C ALA A 75 18.27 4.52 11.92
N VAL A 76 19.19 5.46 11.68
CA VAL A 76 18.99 6.54 10.69
C VAL A 76 18.83 5.96 9.29
N ILE A 77 19.70 5.03 8.90
CA ILE A 77 19.63 4.36 7.58
C ILE A 77 18.29 3.61 7.43
N LEU A 78 17.87 2.88 8.47
CA LEU A 78 16.58 2.18 8.50
C LEU A 78 15.41 3.15 8.34
N SER A 79 15.40 4.24 9.09
CA SER A 79 14.33 5.24 9.05
C SER A 79 14.18 5.85 7.65
N VAL A 80 15.29 6.25 7.02
CA VAL A 80 15.29 6.77 5.65
C VAL A 80 14.83 5.71 4.65
N SER A 81 15.31 4.47 4.77
CA SER A 81 14.89 3.35 3.92
C SER A 81 13.38 3.09 4.02
N VAL A 82 12.85 3.08 5.26
CA VAL A 82 11.41 2.94 5.52
C VAL A 82 10.64 4.11 4.90
N LEU A 83 11.11 5.35 5.06
CA LEU A 83 10.46 6.53 4.47
C LEU A 83 10.43 6.47 2.94
N ILE A 84 11.52 6.05 2.31
CA ILE A 84 11.58 5.85 0.85
C ILE A 84 10.58 4.78 0.43
N ASN A 85 10.53 3.65 1.14
CA ASN A 85 9.60 2.56 0.82
C ASN A 85 8.13 3.00 1.02
N GLN A 86 7.83 3.71 2.11
CA GLN A 86 6.51 4.28 2.38
C GLN A 86 6.09 5.28 1.30
N ASN A 87 6.99 6.19 0.88
CA ASN A 87 6.70 7.14 -0.18
C ASN A 87 6.44 6.43 -1.52
N ARG A 88 7.23 5.39 -1.84
CA ARG A 88 7.02 4.56 -3.03
C ARG A 88 5.67 3.85 -3.00
N GLN A 89 5.33 3.19 -1.90
CA GLN A 89 4.06 2.49 -1.72
C GLN A 89 2.88 3.47 -1.80
N GLY A 90 3.00 4.66 -1.18
CA GLY A 90 1.98 5.70 -1.25
C GLY A 90 1.72 6.21 -2.67
N ARG A 91 2.75 6.30 -3.52
CA ARG A 91 2.57 6.65 -4.94
C ARG A 91 1.85 5.55 -5.73
N ILE A 92 2.23 4.30 -5.51
CA ILE A 92 1.60 3.14 -6.15
C ILE A 92 0.13 3.04 -5.75
N GLU A 93 -0.16 3.18 -4.46
CA GLU A 93 -1.51 3.11 -3.92
C GLU A 93 -2.41 4.21 -4.50
N LYS A 94 -1.90 5.45 -4.63
CA LYS A 94 -2.65 6.55 -5.26
C LYS A 94 -3.03 6.25 -6.71
N ILE A 95 -2.11 5.70 -7.50
CA ILE A 95 -2.38 5.34 -8.90
C ILE A 95 -3.41 4.20 -8.94
N ARG A 96 -3.23 3.19 -8.09
CA ARG A 96 -4.17 2.06 -7.98
C ARG A 96 -5.58 2.54 -7.64
N GLN A 97 -5.72 3.43 -6.67
CA GLN A 97 -7.00 4.03 -6.29
C GLN A 97 -7.66 4.80 -7.45
N GLN A 98 -6.88 5.57 -8.22
CA GLN A 98 -7.39 6.30 -9.39
C GLN A 98 -7.92 5.33 -10.47
N VAL A 99 -7.15 4.26 -10.76
CA VAL A 99 -7.56 3.24 -11.74
C VAL A 99 -8.80 2.48 -11.26
N GLU A 100 -8.82 2.04 -10.00
CA GLU A 100 -9.98 1.36 -9.41
C GLU A 100 -11.23 2.23 -9.45
N PHE A 101 -11.09 3.54 -9.16
CA PHE A 101 -12.18 4.50 -9.28
C PHE A 101 -12.70 4.61 -10.71
N GLU A 102 -11.82 4.79 -11.70
CA GLU A 102 -12.22 4.92 -13.12
C GLU A 102 -12.92 3.65 -13.62
N VAL A 103 -12.39 2.47 -13.29
CA VAL A 103 -13.01 1.18 -13.64
C VAL A 103 -14.39 1.05 -13.00
N ASN A 104 -14.53 1.41 -11.73
CA ASN A 104 -15.81 1.32 -11.03
C ASN A 104 -16.88 2.24 -11.63
N VAL A 105 -16.50 3.48 -11.94
CA VAL A 105 -17.38 4.46 -12.60
C VAL A 105 -17.83 3.96 -13.98
N ARG A 106 -16.90 3.38 -14.74
CA ARG A 106 -17.23 2.79 -16.04
C ARG A 106 -18.16 1.59 -15.90
N ALA A 107 -17.87 0.69 -14.97
CA ALA A 107 -18.69 -0.48 -14.69
C ALA A 107 -20.12 -0.07 -14.32
N GLU A 108 -20.28 0.97 -13.50
CA GLU A 108 -21.59 1.50 -13.12
C GLU A 108 -22.39 1.99 -14.35
N SER A 109 -21.74 2.72 -15.26
CA SER A 109 -22.36 3.17 -16.52
C SER A 109 -22.77 2.01 -17.41
N GLU A 110 -21.92 0.99 -17.54
CA GLU A 110 -22.21 -0.22 -18.32
C GLU A 110 -23.37 -1.03 -17.71
N ILE A 111 -23.39 -1.20 -16.38
CA ILE A 111 -24.48 -1.85 -15.64
C ILE A 111 -25.80 -1.09 -15.85
N THR A 112 -25.78 0.24 -15.70
CA THR A 112 -26.97 1.08 -15.92
C THR A 112 -27.51 0.93 -17.34
N LYS A 113 -26.62 0.87 -18.34
CA LYS A 113 -27.00 0.67 -19.73
C LYS A 113 -27.62 -0.71 -19.96
N ILE A 114 -27.03 -1.76 -19.39
CA ILE A 114 -27.60 -3.12 -19.43
C ILE A 114 -28.98 -3.13 -18.77
N LEU A 115 -29.14 -2.45 -17.63
CA LEU A 115 -30.41 -2.37 -16.91
C LEU A 115 -31.50 -1.71 -17.75
N ARG A 116 -31.18 -0.60 -18.44
CA ARG A 116 -32.11 0.05 -19.38
C ARG A 116 -32.48 -0.86 -20.54
N MET A 117 -31.51 -1.52 -21.16
CA MET A 117 -31.77 -2.45 -22.27
C MET A 117 -32.64 -3.64 -21.82
N LEU A 118 -32.37 -4.18 -20.64
CA LEU A 118 -33.16 -5.27 -20.06
C LEU A 118 -34.59 -4.82 -19.77
N HIS A 119 -34.76 -3.61 -19.23
CA HIS A 119 -36.07 -3.01 -19.00
C HIS A 119 -36.86 -2.82 -20.30
N GLU A 120 -36.22 -2.36 -21.38
CA GLU A 120 -36.85 -2.23 -22.70
C GLU A 120 -37.30 -3.60 -23.27
N ILE A 121 -36.48 -4.65 -23.10
CA ILE A 121 -36.85 -6.02 -23.51
C ILE A 121 -38.03 -6.52 -22.69
N HIS A 122 -38.00 -6.30 -21.37
CA HIS A 122 -39.06 -6.71 -20.45
C HIS A 122 -40.41 -6.07 -20.80
N GLN A 123 -40.41 -4.77 -21.13
CA GLN A 123 -41.59 -4.05 -21.63
C GLN A 123 -42.11 -4.66 -22.95
N LYS A 124 -41.23 -4.97 -23.92
CA LYS A 124 -41.63 -5.57 -25.20
C LYS A 124 -42.22 -6.97 -25.07
N LEU A 125 -41.82 -7.74 -24.06
CA LEU A 125 -42.34 -9.07 -23.79
C LEU A 125 -43.68 -9.07 -23.03
N GLY A 126 -44.23 -7.89 -22.68
CA GLY A 126 -45.49 -7.77 -21.96
C GLY A 126 -45.44 -8.30 -20.53
N LEU A 127 -44.23 -8.57 -20.02
CA LEU A 127 -43.98 -8.91 -18.64
C LEU A 127 -44.02 -7.60 -17.85
N ASN A 128 -45.22 -7.12 -17.53
CA ASN A 128 -45.37 -5.94 -16.68
C ASN A 128 -45.15 -6.38 -15.23
N SER A 129 -43.90 -6.50 -14.79
CA SER A 129 -43.62 -6.48 -13.35
C SER A 129 -43.94 -5.08 -12.86
N ALA A 130 -44.95 -4.97 -12.01
CA ALA A 130 -45.40 -3.74 -11.37
C ALA A 130 -44.21 -2.89 -10.93
N GLU A 131 -44.21 -1.60 -11.30
CA GLU A 131 -43.23 -0.56 -10.98
C GLU A 131 -42.25 -0.94 -9.87
N ASP A 132 -41.15 -1.59 -10.25
CA ASP A 132 -40.09 -1.91 -9.32
C ASP A 132 -39.32 -0.63 -9.02
N LYS A 133 -39.74 0.05 -7.94
CA LYS A 133 -39.14 1.31 -7.48
C LYS A 133 -37.63 1.16 -7.19
N GLU A 134 -37.17 -0.06 -6.92
CA GLU A 134 -35.74 -0.34 -6.73
C GLU A 134 -35.00 -0.32 -8.07
N LEU A 135 -35.59 -0.91 -9.11
CA LEU A 135 -35.04 -0.89 -10.48
C LEU A 135 -34.93 0.52 -11.05
N GLU A 136 -35.94 1.38 -10.84
CA GLU A 136 -35.89 2.78 -11.29
C GLU A 136 -34.78 3.57 -10.56
N LYS A 137 -34.60 3.35 -9.25
CA LYS A 137 -33.47 3.94 -8.50
C LYS A 137 -32.12 3.44 -9.00
N MET A 138 -32.02 2.19 -9.45
CA MET A 138 -30.78 1.64 -10.03
C MET A 138 -30.53 2.11 -11.47
N LYS A 139 -31.56 2.58 -12.19
CA LYS A 139 -31.42 3.17 -13.54
C LYS A 139 -30.95 4.63 -13.50
N GLU A 140 -31.15 5.32 -12.38
CA GLU A 140 -30.52 6.59 -12.09
C GLU A 140 -29.01 6.37 -11.98
N GLN A 141 -28.26 6.85 -12.96
CA GLN A 141 -26.80 6.84 -12.89
C GLN A 141 -26.38 7.63 -11.66
N THR A 142 -25.49 7.09 -10.80
CA THR A 142 -24.90 7.93 -9.77
C THR A 142 -24.09 9.01 -10.49
N ASP A 143 -24.55 10.25 -10.36
CA ASP A 143 -24.00 11.37 -11.10
C ASP A 143 -22.55 11.61 -10.66
N LEU A 144 -21.60 11.18 -11.49
CA LEU A 144 -20.16 11.26 -11.25
C LEU A 144 -19.73 12.68 -10.85
N HIS A 145 -20.40 13.70 -11.39
CA HIS A 145 -20.12 15.10 -11.12
C HIS A 145 -20.42 15.48 -9.67
N LYS A 146 -21.52 14.96 -9.10
CA LYS A 146 -21.88 15.19 -7.69
C LYS A 146 -20.92 14.51 -6.70
N ILE A 147 -20.33 13.37 -7.07
CA ILE A 147 -19.31 12.72 -6.22
C ILE A 147 -18.01 13.52 -6.28
N ARG A 148 -17.57 13.94 -7.48
CA ARG A 148 -16.38 14.77 -7.66
C ARG A 148 -16.49 16.09 -6.88
N GLU A 149 -17.63 16.78 -7.00
CA GLU A 149 -17.92 18.00 -6.23
C GLU A 149 -17.88 17.75 -4.72
N ARG A 150 -18.50 16.69 -4.20
CA ARG A 150 -18.47 16.39 -2.76
C ARG A 150 -17.08 16.04 -2.25
N VAL A 151 -16.22 15.48 -3.09
CA VAL A 151 -14.82 15.19 -2.73
C VAL A 151 -14.01 16.48 -2.74
N ASP A 152 -14.15 17.31 -3.78
CA ASP A 152 -13.45 18.60 -3.90
C ASP A 152 -13.92 19.61 -2.83
N GLU A 153 -15.20 19.65 -2.48
CA GLU A 153 -15.78 20.49 -1.42
C GLU A 153 -15.29 20.07 -0.03
N LYS A 154 -15.17 18.76 0.23
CA LYS A 154 -14.59 18.26 1.50
C LYS A 154 -13.08 18.44 1.58
N GLN A 155 -12.36 18.49 0.46
CA GLN A 155 -10.92 18.72 0.44
C GLN A 155 -10.56 20.21 0.51
N ASN A 156 -11.48 21.10 0.12
CA ASN A 156 -11.27 22.55 0.10
C ASN A 156 -11.88 23.28 1.33
N ASP A 157 -12.47 22.56 2.29
CA ASP A 157 -12.90 23.08 3.59
C ASP A 157 -11.93 22.64 4.71
N PRO A 158 -10.90 23.43 5.05
CA PRO A 158 -10.03 23.17 6.20
C PRO A 158 -10.72 23.42 7.56
N GLY A 159 -12.03 23.68 7.60
CA GLY A 159 -12.74 24.25 8.75
C GLY A 159 -13.67 23.35 9.55
N ARG A 160 -13.88 22.07 9.20
CA ARG A 160 -14.78 21.19 9.98
C ARG A 160 -14.03 20.15 10.80
N SER A 161 -13.38 20.63 11.85
CA SER A 161 -13.06 19.85 13.03
C SER A 161 -14.32 19.10 13.49
N GLU A 162 -14.18 17.77 13.63
CA GLU A 162 -15.18 16.93 14.28
C GLU A 162 -15.61 17.58 15.61
N PRO A 163 -16.92 17.70 15.90
CA PRO A 163 -17.34 17.98 17.25
C PRO A 163 -17.01 16.74 18.08
N ARG A 164 -15.97 16.86 18.91
CA ARG A 164 -15.59 15.91 19.95
C ARG A 164 -16.87 15.48 20.68
N ARG A 165 -17.36 14.27 20.41
CA ARG A 165 -18.40 13.66 21.23
C ARG A 165 -17.75 13.35 22.57
N THR A 166 -18.20 14.12 23.56
CA THR A 166 -17.99 13.95 25.00
C THR A 166 -18.27 12.52 25.46
#